data_AF-A0A4U6UQ40-F1
#
_entry.id   AF-A0A4U6UQ40-F1
#
_cell.length_a   1.000
_cell.length_b   1.000
_cell.length_c   1.000
_cell.angle_alpha   90.00
_cell.angle_beta   90.00
_cell.angle_gamma   90.00
#
_symmetry.space_group_name_H-M   'P 1'
#
loop_
_entity.id
_entity.type
_entity.pdbx_description
1 polymer ?
#
loop_
_entity_poly.entity_id
_entity_poly.type
_entity_poly.pdbx_seq_one_letter_code
_entity_poly.pdbx_strand_id
1 'polypeptide(L)'
;MEVDGGVPEGRCGDLESLLGAVKSSEVLENRIALINQLESSFEYSPDDLSLILDSLTVSWDDSGCSGVSHCVLHKSILQVALKCSCIDMTDCLGQFLALIAKASSWCGKHLLWSVESIEESEEVQEEEHSRILPEIISMTLNISIKLLPSAAKCITVDMVHTTGEFISELLSLTESSIVDNKK
;
A
#
# COMPACT_ATOMS: atom_id res chain seq x y z
N MET A 1 -8.54 -4.27 -41.13
CA MET A 1 -8.97 -5.41 -40.28
C MET A 1 -8.49 -5.04 -38.89
N GLU A 2 -9.27 -4.22 -38.22
CA GLU A 2 -9.00 -3.74 -36.87
C GLU A 2 -9.63 -4.76 -35.92
N VAL A 3 -8.82 -5.31 -35.03
CA VAL A 3 -9.28 -6.24 -34.00
C VAL A 3 -9.75 -5.35 -32.85
N ASP A 4 -11.07 -5.23 -32.74
CA ASP A 4 -11.77 -4.60 -31.63
C ASP A 4 -11.38 -5.31 -30.33
N GLY A 5 -10.58 -4.62 -29.50
CA GLY A 5 -10.12 -5.07 -28.20
C GLY A 5 -11.17 -4.82 -27.12
N GLY A 6 -12.38 -5.34 -27.31
CA GLY A 6 -13.44 -5.24 -26.31
C GLY A 6 -13.01 -5.92 -25.01
N VAL A 7 -12.92 -5.16 -23.92
CA VAL A 7 -12.82 -5.71 -22.57
C VAL A 7 -14.06 -6.57 -22.33
N PRO A 8 -13.92 -7.85 -21.94
CA PRO A 8 -15.09 -8.70 -21.72
C PRO A 8 -15.88 -8.14 -20.54
N GLU A 9 -17.15 -7.78 -20.78
CA GLU A 9 -18.07 -7.16 -19.80
C GLU A 9 -18.14 -7.92 -18.45
N GLY A 10 -17.83 -9.22 -18.42
CA GLY A 10 -17.75 -10.01 -17.18
C GLY A 10 -16.57 -9.65 -16.26
N ARG A 11 -15.41 -9.27 -16.80
CA ARG A 11 -14.20 -8.98 -15.99
C ARG A 11 -14.37 -7.75 -15.11
N CYS A 12 -14.97 -6.68 -15.66
CA CYS A 12 -15.19 -5.44 -14.92
C CYS A 12 -16.19 -5.67 -13.76
N GLY A 13 -17.27 -6.40 -14.01
CA GLY A 13 -18.25 -6.76 -12.98
C GLY A 13 -17.67 -7.62 -11.85
N ASP A 14 -16.79 -8.58 -12.19
CA ASP A 14 -16.13 -9.42 -11.19
C ASP A 14 -15.16 -8.62 -10.30
N LEU A 15 -14.41 -7.67 -10.89
CA LEU A 15 -13.52 -6.77 -10.15
C LEU A 15 -14.30 -5.87 -9.20
N GLU A 16 -15.33 -5.17 -9.69
CA GLU A 16 -16.16 -4.31 -8.87
C GLU A 16 -16.85 -5.06 -7.73
N SER A 17 -17.33 -6.28 -8.01
CA SER A 17 -17.91 -7.16 -6.99
C SER A 17 -16.90 -7.51 -5.91
N LEU A 18 -15.65 -7.85 -6.28
CA LEU A 18 -14.60 -8.16 -5.31
C LEU A 18 -14.21 -6.92 -4.47
N LEU A 19 -14.07 -5.75 -5.10
CA LEU A 19 -13.81 -4.49 -4.39
C LEU A 19 -14.95 -4.12 -3.43
N GLY A 20 -16.20 -4.37 -3.83
CA GLY A 20 -17.37 -4.24 -2.97
C GLY A 20 -17.29 -5.16 -1.75
N ALA A 21 -16.91 -6.42 -1.96
CA ALA A 21 -16.72 -7.39 -0.87
C ALA A 21 -15.62 -6.94 0.10
N VAL A 22 -14.47 -6.47 -0.40
CA VAL A 22 -13.37 -5.93 0.42
C VAL A 22 -13.86 -4.80 1.33
N LYS A 23 -14.57 -3.81 0.76
CA LYS A 23 -15.09 -2.65 1.51
C LYS A 23 -16.14 -3.03 2.56
N SER A 24 -16.95 -4.04 2.28
CA SER A 24 -18.02 -4.49 3.19
C SER A 24 -17.56 -5.42 4.31
N SER A 25 -16.35 -5.98 4.21
CA SER A 25 -15.88 -6.99 5.18
C SER A 25 -15.51 -6.36 6.52
N GLU A 26 -16.26 -6.70 7.56
CA GLU A 26 -15.96 -6.33 8.96
C GLU A 26 -14.89 -7.24 9.60
N VAL A 27 -14.66 -8.42 9.02
CA VAL A 27 -13.68 -9.39 9.51
C VAL A 27 -12.34 -9.15 8.83
N LEU A 28 -11.30 -8.90 9.64
CA LEU A 28 -9.93 -8.62 9.18
C LEU A 28 -9.38 -9.73 8.28
N GLU A 29 -9.45 -10.98 8.72
CA GLU A 29 -8.92 -12.13 7.97
C GLU A 29 -9.61 -12.33 6.61
N ASN A 30 -10.93 -12.10 6.55
CA ASN A 30 -11.65 -12.14 5.29
C ASN A 30 -11.18 -11.03 4.36
N ARG A 31 -10.94 -9.82 4.89
CA ARG A 31 -10.44 -8.69 4.09
C ARG A 31 -9.06 -8.99 3.52
N ILE A 32 -8.15 -9.58 4.32
CA ILE A 32 -6.83 -10.03 3.88
C ILE A 32 -6.96 -11.03 2.72
N ALA A 33 -7.81 -12.05 2.87
CA ALA A 33 -8.03 -13.06 1.83
C ALA A 33 -8.57 -12.45 0.53
N LEU A 34 -9.53 -11.53 0.62
CA LEU A 34 -10.10 -10.85 -0.55
C LEU A 34 -9.08 -9.93 -1.25
N ILE A 35 -8.22 -9.25 -0.50
CA ILE A 35 -7.15 -8.41 -1.08
C ILE A 35 -6.07 -9.28 -1.75
N ASN A 36 -5.69 -10.42 -1.17
CA ASN A 36 -4.79 -11.37 -1.82
C ASN A 36 -5.42 -11.98 -3.08
N GLN A 37 -6.74 -12.18 -3.07
CA GLN A 37 -7.46 -12.59 -4.28
C GLN A 37 -7.42 -11.51 -5.36
N LEU A 38 -7.56 -10.23 -4.97
CA LEU A 38 -7.46 -9.10 -5.89
C LEU A 38 -6.10 -9.11 -6.61
N GLU A 39 -5.01 -9.25 -5.85
CA GLU A 39 -3.63 -9.33 -6.39
C GLU A 39 -3.44 -10.45 -7.42
N SER A 40 -3.95 -11.65 -7.11
CA SER A 40 -3.66 -12.88 -7.86
C SER A 40 -4.62 -13.17 -9.00
N SER A 41 -5.85 -12.66 -8.96
CA SER A 41 -6.92 -13.05 -9.89
C SER A 41 -7.08 -12.12 -11.09
N PHE A 42 -6.51 -10.91 -11.04
CA PHE A 42 -6.74 -9.88 -12.05
C PHE A 42 -5.43 -9.32 -12.56
N GLU A 43 -5.27 -9.28 -13.88
CA GLU A 43 -4.42 -8.29 -14.53
C GLU A 43 -5.19 -6.96 -14.56
N TYR A 44 -4.53 -5.83 -14.32
CA TYR A 44 -5.21 -4.53 -14.27
C TYR A 44 -4.93 -3.70 -15.52
N SER A 45 -5.89 -2.85 -15.89
CA SER A 45 -5.77 -1.80 -16.90
C SER A 45 -5.70 -0.42 -16.21
N PRO A 46 -5.23 0.63 -16.91
CA PRO A 46 -5.25 2.00 -16.40
C PRO A 46 -6.61 2.44 -15.86
N ASP A 47 -7.71 2.06 -16.53
CA ASP A 47 -9.08 2.39 -16.13
C ASP A 47 -9.51 1.78 -14.78
N ASP A 48 -8.87 0.68 -14.38
CA ASP A 48 -9.18 -0.01 -13.11
C ASP A 48 -8.51 0.69 -11.91
N LEU A 49 -7.42 1.43 -12.15
CA LEU A 49 -6.50 1.88 -11.09
C LEU A 49 -7.19 2.76 -10.06
N SER A 50 -8.04 3.69 -10.50
CA SER A 50 -8.68 4.63 -9.58
C SER A 50 -9.60 3.90 -8.58
N LEU A 51 -10.40 2.96 -9.07
CA LEU A 51 -11.30 2.15 -8.23
C LEU A 51 -10.54 1.26 -7.25
N ILE A 52 -9.44 0.65 -7.73
CA ILE A 52 -8.58 -0.20 -6.90
C ILE A 52 -7.94 0.64 -5.80
N LEU A 53 -7.28 1.74 -6.14
CA LEU A 53 -6.56 2.59 -5.19
C LEU A 53 -7.48 3.21 -4.14
N ASP A 54 -8.69 3.61 -4.52
CA ASP A 54 -9.70 4.06 -3.55
C ASP A 54 -10.07 2.94 -2.58
N SER A 55 -10.27 1.72 -3.08
CA SER A 55 -10.57 0.57 -2.23
C SER A 55 -9.42 0.24 -1.29
N LEU A 56 -8.17 0.31 -1.76
CA LEU A 56 -6.98 0.07 -0.94
C LEU A 56 -6.82 1.15 0.13
N THR A 57 -6.99 2.42 -0.23
CA THR A 57 -6.89 3.55 0.69
C THR A 57 -7.93 3.48 1.80
N VAL A 58 -9.16 3.07 1.49
CA VAL A 58 -10.23 2.85 2.48
C VAL A 58 -9.95 1.62 3.35
N SER A 59 -9.31 0.59 2.78
CA SER A 59 -8.98 -0.65 3.51
C SER A 59 -7.77 -0.49 4.43
N TRP A 60 -6.96 0.55 4.22
CA TRP A 60 -5.80 0.87 5.05
C TRP A 60 -6.25 1.27 6.45
N ASP A 61 -5.68 0.63 7.47
CA ASP A 61 -5.94 0.99 8.85
C ASP A 61 -4.87 1.97 9.35
N ASP A 62 -5.28 3.20 9.61
CA ASP A 62 -4.40 4.24 10.15
C ASP A 62 -4.07 4.02 11.65
N SER A 63 -4.72 3.04 12.29
CA SER A 63 -4.39 2.60 13.64
C SER A 63 -2.98 1.98 13.69
N GLY A 64 -2.36 2.04 14.88
CA GLY A 64 -1.04 1.43 15.08
C GLY A 64 -1.09 -0.09 14.92
N CYS A 65 0.07 -0.74 15.04
CA CYS A 65 0.10 -2.20 15.05
C CYS A 65 -0.63 -2.75 16.28
N SER A 66 -1.66 -3.56 16.08
CA SER A 66 -2.36 -4.26 17.17
C SER A 66 -2.20 -5.78 17.11
N GLY A 67 -1.31 -6.28 16.25
CA GLY A 67 -1.04 -7.69 16.03
C GLY A 67 -0.61 -8.00 14.59
N VAL A 68 -0.04 -9.21 14.40
CA VAL A 68 0.55 -9.65 13.13
C VAL A 68 -0.44 -9.57 11.96
N SER A 69 -1.72 -9.89 12.17
CA SER A 69 -2.75 -9.80 11.13
C SER A 69 -2.90 -8.38 10.54
N HIS A 70 -2.67 -7.32 11.32
CA HIS A 70 -2.68 -5.96 10.78
C HIS A 70 -1.45 -5.69 9.89
N CYS A 71 -0.27 -6.20 10.27
CA CYS A 71 0.90 -6.16 9.40
C CYS A 71 0.64 -6.91 8.09
N VAL A 72 0.01 -8.09 8.16
CA VAL A 72 -0.36 -8.88 6.98
C VAL A 72 -1.35 -8.13 6.10
N LEU A 73 -2.36 -7.45 6.66
CA LEU A 73 -3.28 -6.61 5.90
C LEU A 73 -2.53 -5.52 5.12
N HIS A 74 -1.66 -4.75 5.79
CA HIS A 74 -0.89 -3.69 5.14
C HIS A 74 0.07 -4.22 4.08
N LYS A 75 0.69 -5.37 4.34
CA LYS A 75 1.51 -6.09 3.35
C LYS A 75 0.66 -6.44 2.12
N SER A 76 -0.50 -7.06 2.30
CA SER A 76 -1.41 -7.43 1.20
C SER A 76 -1.88 -6.22 0.39
N ILE A 77 -2.21 -5.11 1.04
CA ILE A 77 -2.55 -3.85 0.36
C ILE A 77 -1.38 -3.36 -0.50
N LEU A 78 -0.17 -3.34 0.06
CA LEU A 78 1.02 -2.89 -0.66
C LEU A 78 1.41 -3.82 -1.82
N GLN A 79 1.12 -5.11 -1.75
CA GLN A 79 1.32 -6.02 -2.87
C GLN A 79 0.43 -5.64 -4.06
N VAL A 80 -0.85 -5.36 -3.82
CA VAL A 80 -1.75 -4.85 -4.87
C VAL A 80 -1.27 -3.50 -5.40
N ALA A 81 -0.90 -2.58 -4.51
CA ALA A 81 -0.38 -1.25 -4.91
C ALA A 81 0.91 -1.37 -5.74
N LEU A 82 1.81 -2.29 -5.38
CA LEU A 82 3.03 -2.57 -6.14
C LEU A 82 2.71 -3.10 -7.54
N LYS A 83 1.73 -4.01 -7.68
CA LYS A 83 1.27 -4.47 -8.99
C LYS A 83 0.70 -3.31 -9.81
N CYS A 84 -0.12 -2.46 -9.20
CA CYS A 84 -0.67 -1.26 -9.84
C CYS A 84 0.42 -0.28 -10.29
N SER A 85 1.53 -0.15 -9.53
CA SER A 85 2.64 0.77 -9.85
C SER A 85 3.41 0.43 -11.13
N CYS A 86 3.14 -0.73 -11.74
CA CYS A 86 3.71 -1.14 -13.01
C CYS A 86 2.91 -0.66 -14.23
N ILE A 87 1.75 -0.02 -14.00
CA ILE A 87 0.82 0.44 -15.04
C ILE A 87 0.94 1.97 -15.16
N ASP A 88 0.53 2.53 -16.29
CA ASP A 88 0.43 3.98 -16.44
C ASP A 88 -0.53 4.57 -15.38
N MET A 89 0.04 5.39 -14.51
CA MET A 89 -0.62 5.92 -13.32
C MET A 89 -0.90 7.43 -13.43
N THR A 90 -0.78 8.01 -14.62
CA THR A 90 -0.87 9.46 -14.85
C THR A 90 -2.13 10.07 -14.22
N ASP A 91 -3.29 9.43 -14.40
CA ASP A 91 -4.58 9.92 -13.88
C ASP A 91 -4.84 9.56 -12.41
N CYS A 92 -4.01 8.69 -11.82
CA CYS A 92 -4.19 8.15 -10.46
C CYS A 92 -3.03 8.50 -9.51
N LEU A 93 -2.10 9.36 -9.94
CA LEU A 93 -0.89 9.68 -9.20
C LEU A 93 -1.19 10.23 -7.79
N GLY A 94 -2.21 11.09 -7.65
CA GLY A 94 -2.62 11.62 -6.35
C GLY A 94 -3.08 10.54 -5.36
N GLN A 95 -3.90 9.58 -5.83
CA GLN A 95 -4.36 8.45 -5.01
C GLN A 95 -3.19 7.56 -4.57
N PHE A 96 -2.24 7.31 -5.49
CA PHE A 96 -1.02 6.59 -5.18
C PHE A 96 -0.17 7.29 -4.11
N LEU A 97 0.09 8.59 -4.27
CA LEU A 97 0.89 9.35 -3.32
C LEU A 97 0.25 9.35 -1.92
N ALA A 98 -1.08 9.51 -1.85
CA ALA A 98 -1.82 9.44 -0.59
C ALA A 98 -1.68 8.08 0.10
N LEU A 99 -1.85 6.98 -0.64
CA LEU A 99 -1.69 5.63 -0.09
C LEU A 99 -0.27 5.39 0.43
N ILE A 100 0.75 5.80 -0.34
CA ILE A 100 2.15 5.58 0.04
C ILE A 100 2.58 6.49 1.19
N ALA A 101 2.05 7.71 1.29
CA ALA A 101 2.26 8.56 2.47
C ALA A 101 1.73 7.90 3.75
N LYS A 102 0.53 7.30 3.70
CA LYS A 102 -0.02 6.51 4.81
C LYS A 102 0.87 5.32 5.17
N ALA A 103 1.33 4.58 4.15
CA ALA A 103 2.21 3.43 4.35
C ALA A 103 3.54 3.82 5.01
N SER A 104 4.17 4.90 4.55
CA SER A 104 5.41 5.42 5.16
C SER A 104 5.20 5.84 6.61
N SER A 105 4.13 6.60 6.89
CA SER A 105 3.80 7.04 8.25
C SER A 105 3.57 5.87 9.20
N TRP A 106 2.83 4.86 8.75
CA TRP A 106 2.61 3.65 9.54
C TRP A 106 3.90 2.87 9.77
N CYS A 107 4.77 2.73 8.77
CA CYS A 107 6.06 2.08 8.92
C CYS A 107 6.93 2.80 9.97
N GLY A 108 6.98 4.13 9.96
CA GLY A 108 7.70 4.92 10.96
C GLY A 108 7.17 4.69 12.37
N LYS A 109 5.84 4.71 12.54
CA LYS A 109 5.20 4.40 13.84
C LYS A 109 5.46 2.97 14.30
N HIS A 110 5.43 2.01 13.38
CA HIS A 110 5.67 0.60 13.70
C HIS A 110 7.14 0.36 14.07
N LEU A 111 8.10 0.98 13.38
CA LEU A 111 9.52 0.91 13.75
C LEU A 111 9.73 1.44 15.17
N LEU A 112 9.17 2.60 15.49
CA LEU A 112 9.26 3.18 16.83
C LEU A 112 8.66 2.22 17.88
N TRP A 113 7.48 1.66 17.60
CA TRP A 113 6.85 0.67 18.48
C TRP A 113 7.75 -0.56 18.68
N SER A 114 8.34 -1.09 17.61
CA SER A 114 9.24 -2.26 17.69
C SER A 114 10.51 -1.98 18.49
N VAL A 115 11.01 -0.73 18.54
CA VAL A 115 12.16 -0.35 19.38
C VAL A 115 11.75 -0.19 20.85
N GLU A 116 10.54 0.31 21.10
CA GLU A 116 10.01 0.55 22.44
C GLU A 116 9.44 -0.73 23.10
N SER A 117 8.99 -1.71 22.33
CA SER A 117 8.31 -2.92 22.82
C SER A 117 9.22 -4.09 23.22
N ILE A 118 10.55 -3.95 23.06
CA ILE A 118 11.57 -5.00 23.33
C ILE A 118 11.52 -5.52 24.78
N GLU A 119 10.80 -4.85 25.70
CA GLU A 119 10.71 -5.23 27.10
C GLU A 119 9.44 -6.03 27.49
N GLU A 120 8.39 -6.14 26.65
CA GLU A 120 7.07 -6.68 27.08
C GLU A 120 6.32 -7.66 26.13
N SER A 121 6.81 -7.99 24.92
CA SER A 121 6.06 -8.85 23.96
C SER A 121 6.35 -10.37 24.05
N GLU A 122 5.39 -11.19 23.60
CA GLU A 122 5.60 -12.64 23.39
C GLU A 122 6.61 -12.86 22.23
N GLU A 123 7.70 -13.59 22.48
CA GLU A 123 8.83 -13.79 21.54
C GLU A 123 8.39 -14.22 20.12
N VAL A 124 7.30 -14.99 20.00
CA VAL A 124 6.79 -15.49 18.71
C VAL A 124 6.18 -14.40 17.85
N GLN A 125 5.41 -13.46 18.45
CA GLN A 125 4.82 -12.35 17.70
C GLN A 125 5.92 -11.37 17.26
N GLU A 126 6.92 -11.16 18.11
CA GLU A 126 8.06 -10.30 17.80
C GLU A 126 8.89 -10.81 16.61
N GLU A 127 9.09 -12.14 16.50
CA GLU A 127 9.78 -12.73 15.34
C GLU A 127 8.99 -12.53 14.04
N GLU A 128 7.67 -12.72 14.06
CA GLU A 128 6.83 -12.50 12.87
C GLU A 128 6.79 -11.02 12.46
N HIS A 129 6.69 -10.10 13.42
CA HIS A 129 6.79 -8.66 13.17
C HIS A 129 8.14 -8.28 12.56
N SER A 130 9.23 -8.83 13.10
CA SER A 130 10.61 -8.59 12.62
C SER A 130 10.83 -9.08 11.20
N ARG A 131 10.06 -10.07 10.73
CA ARG A 131 10.11 -10.58 9.35
C ARG A 131 9.23 -9.78 8.41
N ILE A 132 8.02 -9.42 8.82
CA ILE A 132 7.03 -8.77 7.95
C ILE A 132 7.34 -7.28 7.76
N LEU A 133 7.76 -6.57 8.80
CA LEU A 133 7.97 -5.12 8.75
C LEU A 133 9.01 -4.72 7.66
N PRO A 134 10.19 -5.37 7.55
CA PRO A 134 11.12 -5.06 6.48
C PRO A 134 10.54 -5.24 5.07
N GLU A 135 9.64 -6.21 4.87
CA GLU A 135 8.98 -6.43 3.59
C GLU A 135 8.02 -5.29 3.25
N ILE A 136 7.23 -4.81 4.23
CA ILE A 136 6.34 -3.65 4.09
C ILE A 136 7.16 -2.39 3.75
N ILE A 137 8.24 -2.15 4.47
CA ILE A 137 9.16 -1.02 4.20
C ILE A 137 9.72 -1.14 2.79
N SER A 138 10.22 -2.31 2.41
CA SER A 138 10.78 -2.55 1.08
C SER A 138 9.77 -2.27 -0.04
N MET A 139 8.53 -2.75 0.09
CA MET A 139 7.48 -2.46 -0.89
C MET A 139 7.14 -0.97 -0.95
N THR A 140 7.03 -0.31 0.21
CA THR A 140 6.77 1.14 0.29
C THR A 140 7.85 1.94 -0.45
N LEU A 141 9.13 1.62 -0.21
CA LEU A 141 10.27 2.24 -0.89
C LEU A 141 10.29 1.92 -2.40
N ASN A 142 10.01 0.67 -2.78
CA ASN A 142 9.99 0.26 -4.19
C ASN A 142 8.90 1.00 -4.97
N ILE A 143 7.70 1.14 -4.39
CA ILE A 143 6.63 1.93 -5.02
C ILE A 143 7.05 3.39 -5.08
N SER A 144 7.59 3.95 -3.99
CA SER A 144 8.06 5.33 -3.92
C SER A 144 9.04 5.66 -5.06
N ILE A 145 10.03 4.79 -5.33
CA ILE A 145 10.99 4.96 -6.42
C ILE A 145 10.30 5.05 -7.78
N LYS A 146 9.24 4.29 -8.00
CA LYS A 146 8.46 4.32 -9.23
C LYS A 146 7.59 5.57 -9.35
N LEU A 147 7.07 6.08 -8.23
CA LEU A 147 6.25 7.29 -8.18
C LEU A 147 7.06 8.58 -8.40
N LEU A 148 8.30 8.62 -7.89
CA LEU A 148 9.14 9.83 -7.89
C LEU A 148 9.30 10.50 -9.26
N PRO A 149 9.59 9.79 -10.38
CA PRO A 149 9.70 10.43 -11.69
C PRO A 149 8.41 11.10 -12.17
N SER A 150 7.25 10.52 -11.87
CA SER A 150 5.96 11.08 -12.27
C SER A 150 5.54 12.22 -11.36
N ALA A 151 5.77 12.09 -10.05
CA ALA A 151 5.57 13.18 -9.08
C ALA A 151 6.40 14.41 -9.43
N ALA A 152 7.66 14.23 -9.84
CA ALA A 152 8.53 15.33 -10.24
C ALA A 152 8.06 16.05 -11.51
N LYS A 153 7.34 15.37 -12.42
CA LYS A 153 6.81 15.94 -13.66
C LYS A 153 5.45 16.62 -13.50
N CYS A 154 4.66 16.18 -12.51
CA CYS A 154 3.28 16.61 -12.31
C CYS A 154 3.12 17.56 -11.11
N ILE A 155 4.14 18.37 -10.80
CA ILE A 155 4.05 19.39 -9.75
C ILE A 155 3.12 20.52 -10.22
N THR A 156 1.81 20.27 -10.14
CA THR A 156 0.76 21.29 -10.21
C THR A 156 0.50 21.80 -8.79
N VAL A 157 -0.05 23.02 -8.66
CA VAL A 157 -0.25 23.68 -7.34
C VAL A 157 -1.04 22.80 -6.36
N ASP A 158 -1.99 22.03 -6.87
CA ASP A 158 -2.86 21.08 -6.17
C ASP A 158 -2.15 19.79 -5.71
N MET A 159 -1.06 19.37 -6.36
CA MET A 159 -0.30 18.17 -6.00
C MET A 159 0.94 18.44 -5.16
N VAL A 160 1.35 19.71 -5.02
CA VAL A 160 2.54 20.12 -4.26
C VAL A 160 2.47 19.65 -2.81
N HIS A 161 1.32 19.82 -2.15
CA HIS A 161 1.19 19.47 -0.73
C HIS A 161 1.33 17.96 -0.52
N THR A 162 0.58 17.16 -1.27
CA THR A 162 0.64 15.69 -1.21
C THR A 162 2.03 15.15 -1.59
N THR A 163 2.68 15.75 -2.59
CA THR A 163 4.06 15.38 -2.96
C THR A 163 5.05 15.72 -1.85
N GLY A 164 4.88 16.88 -1.21
CA GLY A 164 5.69 17.29 -0.06
C GLY A 164 5.54 16.34 1.13
N GLU A 165 4.31 16.01 1.51
CA GLU A 165 4.02 15.04 2.57
C GLU A 165 4.64 13.68 2.26
N PHE A 166 4.47 13.18 1.02
CA PHE A 166 5.09 11.95 0.57
C PHE A 166 6.61 11.96 0.71
N ILE A 167 7.29 13.01 0.24
CA ILE A 167 8.76 13.12 0.34
C ILE A 167 9.19 13.20 1.80
N SER A 168 8.50 13.98 2.63
CA SER A 168 8.80 14.10 4.05
C SER A 168 8.69 12.76 4.77
N GLU A 169 7.59 12.03 4.56
CA GLU A 169 7.38 10.70 5.16
C GLU A 169 8.42 9.69 4.65
N LEU A 170 8.79 9.73 3.36
CA LEU A 170 9.84 8.88 2.80
C LEU A 170 11.21 9.15 3.44
N LEU A 171 11.54 10.42 3.65
CA LEU A 171 12.79 10.82 4.30
C LEU A 171 12.81 10.40 5.77
N SER A 172 11.71 10.61 6.49
CA SER A 172 11.57 10.17 7.88
C SER A 172 11.69 8.65 8.01
N LEU A 173 11.03 7.89 7.13
CA LEU A 173 11.16 6.43 7.11
C LEU A 173 12.60 5.98 6.84
N THR A 174 13.28 6.64 5.89
CA THR A 174 14.68 6.35 5.56
C THR A 174 15.59 6.64 6.75
N GLU A 175 15.37 7.75 7.45
CA GLU A 175 16.12 8.12 8.65
C GLU A 175 15.93 7.08 9.76
N SER A 176 14.68 6.75 10.11
CA SER A 176 14.37 5.75 11.15
C SER A 176 15.00 4.39 10.82
N SER A 177 14.90 3.94 9.57
CA SER A 177 15.47 2.66 9.13
C SER A 177 17.01 2.60 9.23
N ILE A 178 17.70 3.74 9.20
CA ILE A 178 19.17 3.81 9.32
C ILE A 178 19.61 3.91 10.78
N VAL A 179 18.87 4.67 11.60
CA VAL A 179 19.22 4.90 13.02
C VAL A 179 19.10 3.61 13.83
N ASP A 180 18.15 2.74 13.49
CA ASP A 180 17.91 1.47 14.21
C ASP A 180 18.96 0.39 13.91
N ASN A 181 19.77 0.55 12.85
CA ASN A 181 20.87 -0.38 12.51
C ASN A 181 22.17 -0.14 13.33
N LYS A 182 22.17 0.78 14.30
CA LYS A 182 23.36 1.13 15.12
C LYS A 182 23.37 0.54 16.54
N LYS A 183 22.49 -0.41 16.87
CA LYS A 183 22.53 -1.15 18.14
C LYS A 183 23.06 -2.56 17.95
#